data_AF-A0A251UTD5-F1
#
_entry.id   AF-A0A251UTD5-F1
#
_cell.length_a   1.000
_cell.length_b   1.000
_cell.length_c   1.000
_cell.angle_alpha   90.00
_cell.angle_beta   90.00
_cell.angle_gamma   90.00
#
_symmetry.space_group_name_H-M   'P 1'
#
loop_
_entity.id
_entity.type
_entity.pdbx_description
1 polymer ?
#
loop_
_entity_poly.entity_id
_entity_poly.type
_entity_poly.pdbx_seq_one_letter_code
_entity_poly.pdbx_strand_id
1 'polypeptide(L)'
;MDQENKFVEDFFGSIPEGFVAKALSLTSPGDACRLSLVCSVFRSAAEWDAVWESFLPPDYHKIVTQDENAGCSSFGSKKDLYLRLCDHPFIIDGGNKSFSLDKRTGKKCYMLAARDLSIVWGDTPRYWRWISLPESRFTEVAELISVCWFEVHGRISTSMLSPNTVYVAFIVFKSTSETHGFEYQPAEVSIGISGLETQTQTVFLEPEGEQRRRYPVVPRRRMGMYHRGGVAYPNLNQNQNQNVTAQVNPSVNGNGPRQREDGWMEIELGEYLIKGGEEGELEMSMTEVKGGNWKGGLVIQGIEIRPKPCKT
;
A
#
# COMPACT_ATOMS: atom_id res chain seq x y z
N MET A 1 38.72 12.72 -20.82
CA MET A 1 37.97 11.98 -19.79
C MET A 1 38.88 11.18 -18.85
N ASP A 2 40.12 10.83 -19.23
CA ASP A 2 40.95 9.92 -18.42
C ASP A 2 41.75 10.57 -17.27
N GLN A 3 42.06 11.88 -17.33
CA GLN A 3 42.81 12.57 -16.27
C GLN A 3 41.99 12.83 -15.01
N GLU A 4 40.70 13.11 -15.17
CA GLU A 4 39.80 13.44 -14.07
C GLU A 4 39.43 12.18 -13.27
N ASN A 5 39.14 11.07 -13.94
CA ASN A 5 38.95 9.76 -13.30
C ASN A 5 40.21 9.29 -12.55
N LYS A 6 41.39 9.55 -13.11
CA LYS A 6 42.66 9.19 -12.46
C LYS A 6 42.94 10.02 -11.20
N PHE A 7 42.60 11.31 -11.22
CA PHE A 7 42.69 12.17 -10.04
C PHE A 7 41.73 11.74 -8.93
N VAL A 8 40.50 11.37 -9.30
CA VAL A 8 39.49 10.85 -8.35
C VAL A 8 39.96 9.52 -7.74
N GLU A 9 40.49 8.59 -8.55
CA GLU A 9 41.06 7.35 -8.03
C GLU A 9 42.27 7.59 -7.10
N ASP A 10 43.18 8.50 -7.45
CA ASP A 10 44.35 8.80 -6.62
C ASP A 10 43.98 9.47 -5.28
N PHE A 11 42.99 10.38 -5.28
CA PHE A 11 42.53 11.03 -4.05
C PHE A 11 41.82 10.03 -3.13
N PHE A 12 40.84 9.28 -3.62
CA PHE A 12 40.08 8.33 -2.80
C PHE A 12 40.90 7.07 -2.46
N GLY A 13 41.88 6.70 -3.29
CA GLY A 13 42.84 5.64 -3.01
C GLY A 13 43.74 5.93 -1.81
N SER A 14 43.91 7.20 -1.42
CA SER A 14 44.68 7.59 -0.24
C SER A 14 43.91 7.47 1.08
N ILE A 15 42.57 7.34 1.03
CA ILE A 15 41.70 7.25 2.20
C ILE A 15 41.56 5.78 2.60
N PRO A 16 41.82 5.41 3.87
CA PRO A 16 41.60 4.03 4.31
C PRO A 16 40.13 3.63 4.17
N GLU A 17 39.88 2.41 3.68
CA GLU A 17 38.53 1.90 3.41
C GLU A 17 37.58 2.03 4.60
N GLY A 18 38.08 1.88 5.84
CA GLY A 18 37.28 2.03 7.05
C GLY A 18 36.66 3.43 7.23
N PHE A 19 37.33 4.49 6.79
CA PHE A 19 36.74 5.85 6.82
C PHE A 19 35.66 6.01 5.75
N VAL A 20 35.86 5.41 4.58
CA VAL A 20 34.86 5.37 3.50
C VAL A 20 33.64 4.58 3.96
N ALA A 21 33.84 3.40 4.57
CA ALA A 21 32.77 2.59 5.14
C ALA A 21 32.01 3.36 6.23
N LYS A 22 32.73 4.09 7.10
CA LYS A 22 32.06 4.92 8.11
C LYS A 22 31.23 6.04 7.48
N ALA A 23 31.72 6.69 6.42
CA ALA A 23 30.95 7.69 5.69
C ALA A 23 29.71 7.06 5.01
N LEU A 24 29.86 5.89 4.38
CA LEU A 24 28.75 5.14 3.77
C LEU A 24 27.68 4.73 4.80
N SER A 25 28.07 4.35 6.02
CA SER A 25 27.12 4.01 7.10
C SER A 25 26.21 5.17 7.53
N LEU A 26 26.53 6.41 7.12
CA LEU A 26 25.73 7.61 7.42
C LEU A 26 24.83 8.03 6.25
N THR A 27 24.87 7.31 5.13
CA THR A 27 24.01 7.58 3.96
C THR A 27 22.82 6.62 3.92
N SER A 28 22.06 6.60 2.82
CA SER A 28 21.02 5.59 2.59
C SER A 28 21.61 4.33 1.92
N PRO A 29 20.96 3.16 2.09
CA PRO A 29 21.32 1.94 1.35
C PRO A 29 21.38 2.16 -0.17
N GLY A 30 20.44 2.94 -0.70
CA GLY A 30 20.43 3.33 -2.11
C GLY A 30 21.66 4.15 -2.51
N ASP A 31 22.10 5.07 -1.67
CA ASP A 31 23.28 5.90 -1.94
C ASP A 31 24.58 5.11 -1.79
N ALA A 32 24.66 4.21 -0.80
CA ALA A 32 25.81 3.30 -0.67
C ALA A 32 25.98 2.43 -1.92
N CYS A 33 24.88 1.89 -2.46
CA CYS A 33 24.88 1.16 -3.73
C CYS A 33 25.25 2.02 -4.94
N ARG A 34 24.90 3.31 -4.96
CA ARG A 34 25.30 4.21 -6.06
C ARG A 34 26.77 4.59 -5.98
N LEU A 35 27.26 4.87 -4.77
CA LEU A 35 28.65 5.24 -4.52
C LEU A 35 29.60 4.07 -4.80
N SER A 36 29.18 2.82 -4.57
CA SER A 36 29.97 1.62 -4.90
C SER A 36 30.32 1.49 -6.40
N LEU A 37 29.58 2.19 -7.27
CA LEU A 37 29.83 2.21 -8.71
C LEU A 37 30.89 3.24 -9.12
N VAL A 38 31.25 4.18 -8.24
CA VAL A 38 32.13 5.30 -8.55
C VAL A 38 33.60 4.87 -8.66
N CYS A 39 34.11 4.10 -7.70
CA CYS A 39 35.48 3.57 -7.75
C CYS A 39 35.64 2.28 -6.92
N SER A 40 36.79 1.63 -7.03
CA SER A 40 37.10 0.37 -6.34
C SER A 40 37.09 0.48 -4.81
N VAL A 41 37.56 1.60 -4.24
CA VAL A 41 37.58 1.83 -2.78
C VAL A 41 36.16 1.92 -2.23
N PHE A 42 35.27 2.69 -2.89
CA PHE A 42 33.85 2.73 -2.52
C PHE A 42 33.18 1.38 -2.71
N ARG A 43 33.54 0.63 -3.76
CA ARG A 43 33.02 -0.72 -3.98
C ARG A 43 33.38 -1.66 -2.84
N SER A 44 34.65 -1.70 -2.46
CA SER A 44 35.16 -2.51 -1.36
C SER A 44 34.49 -2.10 -0.04
N ALA A 45 34.50 -0.80 0.29
CA ALA A 45 33.90 -0.27 1.51
C ALA A 45 32.39 -0.53 1.61
N ALA A 46 31.65 -0.55 0.48
CA ALA A 46 30.22 -0.83 0.47
C ALA A 46 29.87 -2.31 0.75
N GLU A 47 30.84 -3.23 0.74
CA GLU A 47 30.61 -4.63 1.13
C GLU A 47 30.84 -4.88 2.63
N TRP A 48 31.26 -3.87 3.40
CA TRP A 48 31.56 -4.04 4.82
C TRP A 48 30.28 -4.24 5.65
N ASP A 49 30.26 -5.26 6.51
CA ASP A 49 29.12 -5.58 7.38
C ASP A 49 28.73 -4.42 8.29
N ALA A 50 29.68 -3.62 8.76
CA ALA A 50 29.42 -2.44 9.59
C ALA A 50 28.55 -1.38 8.87
N VAL A 51 28.63 -1.30 7.54
CA VAL A 51 27.78 -0.42 6.75
C VAL A 51 26.35 -0.94 6.75
N TRP A 52 26.15 -2.21 6.43
CA TRP A 52 24.81 -2.81 6.35
C TRP A 52 24.15 -2.98 7.72
N GLU A 53 24.94 -3.20 8.77
CA GLU A 53 24.42 -3.21 10.15
C GLU A 53 23.84 -1.86 10.55
N SER A 54 24.41 -0.74 10.07
CA SER A 54 23.85 0.60 10.33
C SER A 54 22.52 0.86 9.62
N PHE A 55 22.23 0.11 8.54
CA PHE A 55 21.00 0.23 7.76
C PHE A 55 19.88 -0.67 8.28
N LEU A 56 20.19 -1.67 9.11
CA LEU A 56 19.21 -2.53 9.73
C LEU A 56 18.52 -1.79 10.89
N PRO A 57 17.21 -2.00 11.11
CA PRO A 57 16.54 -1.47 12.29
C PRO A 57 17.19 -2.01 13.58
N PRO A 58 17.33 -1.23 14.65
CA PRO A 58 18.04 -1.67 15.87
C PRO A 58 17.41 -2.89 16.55
N ASP A 59 16.14 -3.15 16.31
CA ASP A 59 15.37 -4.27 16.83
C ASP A 59 15.25 -5.46 15.85
N TYR A 60 16.00 -5.46 14.75
CA TYR A 60 15.91 -6.52 13.72
C TYR A 60 16.11 -7.93 14.26
N HIS A 61 16.97 -8.12 15.27
CA HIS A 61 17.17 -9.42 15.90
C HIS A 61 15.88 -10.00 16.48
N LYS A 62 15.03 -9.16 17.11
CA LYS A 62 13.76 -9.59 17.68
C LYS A 62 12.79 -10.03 16.60
N ILE A 63 12.78 -9.31 15.49
CA ILE A 63 11.92 -9.58 14.32
C ILE A 63 12.34 -10.90 13.66
N VAL A 64 13.65 -11.11 13.49
CA VAL A 64 14.19 -12.35 12.90
C VAL A 64 13.92 -13.57 13.80
N THR A 65 13.92 -13.41 15.13
CA THR A 65 13.63 -14.51 16.06
C THR A 65 12.15 -14.89 16.16
N GLN A 66 11.23 -14.04 15.68
CA GLN A 66 9.79 -14.30 15.74
C GLN A 66 9.29 -15.25 14.63
N ASP A 67 10.15 -15.60 13.67
CA ASP A 67 9.78 -16.46 12.56
C ASP A 67 9.98 -17.94 12.93
N GLU A 68 8.87 -18.69 12.97
CA GLU A 68 8.87 -20.15 13.21
C GLU A 68 9.45 -20.93 12.01
N ASN A 69 9.49 -20.32 10.81
CA ASN A 69 10.05 -20.89 9.58
C ASN A 69 11.46 -20.36 9.26
N ALA A 70 11.99 -19.41 10.02
CA ALA A 70 13.40 -19.03 9.99
C ALA A 70 14.21 -20.09 10.76
N GLY A 71 14.20 -21.31 10.24
CA GLY A 71 15.28 -22.25 10.48
C GLY A 71 16.59 -21.52 10.22
N CYS A 72 17.30 -21.26 11.32
CA CYS A 72 18.56 -20.54 11.44
C CYS A 72 19.47 -20.80 10.23
N SER A 73 19.30 -19.99 9.19
CA SER A 73 20.21 -19.96 8.06
C SER A 73 21.24 -18.93 8.45
N SER A 74 22.50 -19.35 8.60
CA SER A 74 23.64 -18.46 8.71
C SER A 74 23.56 -17.45 7.56
N PHE A 75 22.96 -16.28 7.79
CA PHE A 75 22.95 -15.20 6.83
C PHE A 75 24.42 -14.91 6.51
N GLY A 76 24.79 -14.97 5.22
CA GLY A 76 26.19 -14.85 4.80
C GLY A 76 26.78 -13.54 5.31
N SER A 77 26.40 -12.44 4.68
CA SER A 77 26.74 -11.08 5.10
C SER A 77 25.52 -10.33 5.68
N LYS A 78 25.75 -9.22 6.38
CA LYS A 78 24.68 -8.30 6.79
C LYS A 78 23.95 -7.70 5.60
N LYS A 79 24.64 -7.56 4.47
CA LYS A 79 24.05 -7.17 3.18
C LYS A 79 23.04 -8.18 2.68
N ASP A 80 23.37 -9.48 2.72
CA ASP A 80 22.45 -10.54 2.30
C ASP A 80 21.22 -10.59 3.21
N LEU A 81 21.40 -10.39 4.52
CA LEU A 81 20.29 -10.24 5.45
C LEU A 81 19.40 -9.06 5.08
N TYR A 82 19.98 -7.89 4.82
CA TYR A 82 19.23 -6.70 4.41
C TYR A 82 18.43 -6.93 3.13
N LEU A 83 19.06 -7.50 2.09
CA LEU A 83 18.38 -7.80 0.82
C LEU A 83 17.25 -8.81 1.01
N ARG A 84 17.45 -9.84 1.86
CA ARG A 84 16.39 -10.79 2.18
C ARG A 84 15.21 -10.14 2.89
N LEU A 85 15.45 -9.22 3.81
CA LEU A 85 14.40 -8.41 4.47
C LEU A 85 13.66 -7.47 3.51
N CYS A 86 14.28 -7.09 2.40
CA CYS A 86 13.63 -6.28 1.36
C CYS A 86 12.78 -7.15 0.42
N ASP A 87 13.36 -8.26 -0.06
CA ASP A 87 12.80 -9.03 -1.17
C ASP A 87 11.80 -10.10 -0.70
N HIS A 88 11.85 -10.53 0.56
CA HIS A 88 10.98 -11.56 1.12
C HIS A 88 10.29 -11.07 2.40
N PRO A 89 9.00 -10.67 2.34
CA PRO A 89 8.25 -10.26 3.53
C PRO A 89 8.14 -11.40 4.55
N PHE A 90 8.50 -11.10 5.80
CA PHE A 90 8.44 -12.03 6.92
C PHE A 90 7.06 -11.98 7.56
N ILE A 91 6.44 -13.14 7.77
CA ILE A 91 5.18 -13.22 8.50
C ILE A 91 5.48 -13.27 9.99
N ILE A 92 4.93 -12.32 10.73
CA ILE A 92 5.11 -12.17 12.18
C ILE A 92 3.76 -12.16 12.89
N ASP A 93 3.79 -12.11 14.21
CA ASP A 93 2.60 -11.97 15.06
C ASP A 93 1.54 -13.05 14.80
N GLY A 94 2.00 -14.31 14.77
CA GLY A 94 1.13 -15.48 14.60
C GLY A 94 0.46 -15.58 13.23
N GLY A 95 0.98 -14.91 12.20
CA GLY A 95 0.37 -14.93 10.86
C GLY A 95 -0.35 -13.65 10.47
N ASN A 96 -0.49 -12.69 11.38
CA ASN A 96 -1.39 -11.55 11.22
C ASN A 96 -0.73 -10.32 10.62
N LYS A 97 0.60 -10.26 10.60
CA LYS A 97 1.32 -9.12 10.04
C LYS A 97 2.47 -9.62 9.18
N SER A 98 2.79 -8.88 8.12
CA SER A 98 4.03 -9.08 7.36
C SER A 98 4.96 -7.91 7.56
N PHE A 99 6.27 -8.18 7.60
CA PHE A 99 7.33 -7.21 7.80
C PHE A 99 8.32 -7.28 6.64
N SER A 100 8.73 -6.12 6.13
CA SER A 100 9.84 -5.98 5.19
C SER A 100 10.55 -4.64 5.37
N LEU A 101 11.66 -4.44 4.65
CA LEU A 101 12.34 -3.14 4.59
C LEU A 101 12.14 -2.49 3.23
N ASP A 102 11.98 -1.16 3.23
CA ASP A 102 12.07 -0.38 2.00
C ASP A 102 13.51 -0.42 1.48
N LYS A 103 13.69 -1.02 0.30
CA LYS A 103 15.01 -1.30 -0.28
C LYS A 103 15.91 -0.08 -0.38
N ARG A 104 15.34 1.10 -0.63
CA ARG A 104 16.08 2.35 -0.85
C ARG A 104 16.48 3.04 0.45
N THR A 105 15.58 3.05 1.43
CA THR A 105 15.74 3.85 2.66
C THR A 105 16.07 3.03 3.91
N GLY A 106 15.89 1.72 3.88
CA GLY A 106 16.04 0.83 5.05
C GLY A 106 14.94 1.00 6.10
N LYS A 107 13.89 1.76 5.79
CA LYS A 107 12.78 2.02 6.70
C LYS A 107 11.83 0.83 6.73
N LYS A 108 11.24 0.57 7.88
CA LYS A 108 10.33 -0.56 8.10
C LYS A 108 9.05 -0.42 7.26
N CYS A 109 8.61 -1.51 6.66
CA CYS A 109 7.33 -1.67 5.97
C CYS A 109 6.53 -2.76 6.69
N TYR A 110 5.21 -2.55 6.81
CA TYR A 110 4.31 -3.54 7.39
C TYR A 110 3.10 -3.76 6.50
N MET A 111 2.53 -4.96 6.56
CA MET A 111 1.17 -5.18 6.11
C MET A 111 0.38 -5.88 7.20
N LEU A 112 -0.78 -5.35 7.55
CA LEU A 112 -1.74 -5.97 8.45
C LEU A 112 -2.61 -6.92 7.62
N ALA A 113 -2.70 -8.19 8.01
CA ALA A 113 -3.58 -9.17 7.37
C ALA A 113 -5.04 -8.79 7.61
N ALA A 114 -5.94 -9.23 6.73
CA ALA A 114 -7.39 -9.05 6.93
C ALA A 114 -7.88 -9.58 8.29
N ARG A 115 -7.24 -10.63 8.83
CA ARG A 115 -7.51 -11.18 10.18
C ARG A 115 -7.15 -10.25 11.33
N ASP A 116 -6.24 -9.32 11.10
CA ASP A 116 -5.78 -8.31 12.06
C ASP A 116 -6.57 -7.00 11.96
N LEU A 117 -7.47 -6.91 10.97
CA LEU A 117 -8.32 -5.74 10.75
C LEU A 117 -9.63 -5.86 11.55
N SER A 118 -10.14 -4.73 12.02
CA SER A 118 -11.49 -4.64 12.55
C SER A 118 -12.47 -4.42 11.38
N ILE A 119 -13.10 -5.51 10.95
CA ILE A 119 -14.08 -5.53 9.86
C ILE A 119 -15.49 -5.64 10.46
N VAL A 120 -16.36 -4.67 10.14
CA VAL A 120 -17.75 -4.72 10.62
C VAL A 120 -18.46 -5.96 10.07
N TRP A 121 -18.97 -6.77 11.00
CA TRP A 121 -19.56 -8.09 10.76
C TRP A 121 -18.63 -9.13 10.14
N GLY A 122 -17.30 -8.97 10.22
CA GLY A 122 -16.31 -9.91 9.66
C GLY A 122 -16.48 -11.36 10.14
N ASP A 123 -16.99 -11.55 11.35
CA ASP A 123 -17.26 -12.87 11.93
C ASP A 123 -18.66 -13.42 11.60
N THR A 124 -19.44 -12.73 10.75
CA THR A 124 -20.78 -13.15 10.37
C THR A 124 -20.74 -13.79 8.97
N PRO A 125 -20.88 -15.13 8.85
CA PRO A 125 -20.74 -15.85 7.57
C PRO A 125 -21.76 -15.48 6.49
N ARG A 126 -22.82 -14.74 6.86
CA ARG A 126 -23.81 -14.20 5.92
C ARG A 126 -23.25 -13.03 5.11
N TYR A 127 -22.29 -12.30 5.67
CA TYR A 127 -21.78 -11.04 5.13
C TYR A 127 -20.34 -11.18 4.64
N TRP A 128 -19.55 -12.02 5.30
CA TRP A 128 -18.15 -12.24 4.99
C TRP A 128 -17.82 -13.73 4.94
N ARG A 129 -16.92 -14.10 4.05
CA ARG A 129 -16.34 -15.44 3.95
C ARG A 129 -14.83 -15.31 4.09
N TRP A 130 -14.23 -16.18 4.89
CA TRP A 130 -12.77 -16.26 5.00
C TRP A 130 -12.29 -17.36 4.08
N ILE A 131 -11.39 -17.00 3.16
CA ILE A 131 -10.89 -17.90 2.11
C ILE A 131 -9.36 -17.90 2.11
N SER A 132 -8.77 -18.98 1.60
CA SER A 132 -7.32 -19.06 1.34
C SER A 132 -7.07 -18.90 -0.15
N LEU A 133 -6.16 -18.01 -0.52
CA LEU A 133 -5.73 -17.81 -1.91
C LEU A 133 -4.23 -18.08 -2.02
N PRO A 134 -3.76 -18.84 -3.02
CA PRO A 134 -2.35 -19.17 -3.17
C PRO A 134 -1.49 -17.93 -3.50
N GLU A 135 -2.07 -16.89 -4.09
CA GLU A 135 -1.37 -15.63 -4.35
C GLU A 135 -1.40 -14.65 -3.16
N SER A 136 -1.94 -15.09 -2.01
CA SER A 136 -1.99 -14.26 -0.81
C SER A 136 -0.70 -14.36 -0.01
N ARG A 137 -0.27 -13.23 0.58
CA ARG A 137 0.79 -13.19 1.60
C ARG A 137 0.37 -13.87 2.91
N PHE A 138 -0.93 -13.94 3.18
CA PHE A 138 -1.50 -14.48 4.42
C PHE A 138 -2.36 -15.72 4.16
N THR A 139 -2.46 -16.59 5.16
CA THR A 139 -3.23 -17.86 5.09
C THR A 139 -4.70 -17.63 4.77
N GLU A 140 -5.30 -16.57 5.29
CA GLU A 140 -6.70 -16.23 5.07
C GLU A 140 -6.86 -14.76 4.66
N VAL A 141 -7.82 -14.53 3.77
CA VAL A 141 -8.26 -13.22 3.30
C VAL A 141 -9.78 -13.10 3.46
N ALA A 142 -10.28 -11.87 3.56
CA ALA A 142 -11.71 -11.61 3.79
C ALA A 142 -12.43 -11.34 2.47
N GLU A 143 -13.34 -12.22 2.08
CA GLU A 143 -14.23 -12.03 0.94
C GLU A 143 -15.58 -11.47 1.42
N LEU A 144 -15.96 -10.33 0.86
CA LEU A 144 -17.22 -9.68 1.10
C LEU A 144 -18.32 -10.35 0.27
N ILE A 145 -19.31 -10.97 0.93
CA ILE A 145 -20.45 -11.59 0.26
C ILE A 145 -21.44 -10.49 -0.18
N SER A 146 -22.05 -9.79 0.78
CA SER A 146 -22.95 -8.68 0.49
C SER A 146 -23.29 -7.90 1.77
N VAL A 147 -23.10 -6.59 1.81
CA VAL A 147 -23.47 -5.71 2.94
C VAL A 147 -23.99 -4.36 2.46
N CYS A 148 -24.83 -3.69 3.24
CA CYS A 148 -25.18 -2.28 2.99
C CYS A 148 -24.28 -1.30 3.78
N TRP A 149 -23.67 -1.76 4.87
CA TRP A 149 -22.73 -1.01 5.70
C TRP A 149 -21.34 -1.65 5.55
N PHE A 150 -20.40 -0.91 4.95
CA PHE A 150 -19.04 -1.38 4.71
C PHE A 150 -18.07 -0.52 5.51
N GLU A 151 -17.26 -1.16 6.36
CA GLU A 151 -16.34 -0.46 7.26
C GLU A 151 -15.22 -1.42 7.68
N VAL A 152 -13.98 -1.00 7.39
CA VAL A 152 -12.75 -1.74 7.65
C VAL A 152 -11.76 -0.79 8.30
N HIS A 153 -11.22 -1.20 9.44
CA HIS A 153 -10.22 -0.44 10.18
C HIS A 153 -8.96 -1.27 10.42
N GLY A 154 -7.80 -0.64 10.34
CA GLY A 154 -6.52 -1.19 10.76
C GLY A 154 -5.86 -0.28 11.79
N ARG A 155 -5.16 -0.88 12.75
CA ARG A 155 -4.40 -0.17 13.76
C ARG A 155 -3.00 -0.74 13.86
N ILE A 156 -2.01 0.13 13.99
CA ILE A 156 -0.62 -0.28 14.21
C ILE A 156 0.04 0.67 15.20
N SER A 157 0.82 0.12 16.13
CA SER A 157 1.58 0.94 17.08
C SER A 157 2.62 1.79 16.34
N THR A 158 2.68 3.09 16.63
CA THR A 158 3.68 4.00 16.06
C THR A 158 5.12 3.59 16.42
N SER A 159 5.30 2.88 17.54
CA SER A 159 6.61 2.36 17.98
C SER A 159 7.15 1.25 17.06
N MET A 160 6.29 0.58 16.30
CA MET A 160 6.70 -0.40 15.29
C MET A 160 7.23 0.29 14.03
N LEU A 161 6.80 1.52 13.76
CA LEU A 161 7.17 2.28 12.57
C LEU A 161 8.49 3.04 12.76
N SER A 162 9.12 3.42 11.66
CA SER A 162 10.37 4.19 11.71
C SER A 162 10.07 5.65 12.08
N PRO A 163 10.77 6.24 13.06
CA PRO A 163 10.54 7.64 13.43
C PRO A 163 10.97 8.60 12.33
N ASN A 164 10.42 9.82 12.38
CA ASN A 164 10.65 10.92 11.44
C ASN A 164 10.46 10.49 9.98
N THR A 165 9.42 9.69 9.73
CA THR A 165 9.13 9.09 8.41
C THR A 165 7.67 9.33 8.07
N VAL A 166 7.42 9.84 6.86
CA VAL A 166 6.07 9.92 6.31
C VAL A 166 5.71 8.54 5.78
N TYR A 167 4.64 7.95 6.31
CA TYR A 167 4.11 6.69 5.86
C TYR A 167 2.86 6.92 5.01
N VAL A 168 2.65 6.06 4.02
CA VAL A 168 1.43 6.00 3.24
C VAL A 168 0.80 4.62 3.47
N ALA A 169 -0.49 4.60 3.76
CA ALA A 169 -1.25 3.37 3.96
C ALA A 169 -2.07 3.04 2.70
N PHE A 170 -2.14 1.76 2.36
CA PHE A 170 -2.85 1.25 1.19
C PHE A 170 -3.72 0.08 1.59
N ILE A 171 -5.01 0.09 1.25
CA ILE A 171 -5.81 -1.13 1.31
C ILE A 171 -5.50 -1.99 0.08
N VAL A 172 -5.21 -3.27 0.28
CA VAL A 172 -4.85 -4.22 -0.78
C VAL A 172 -5.98 -5.24 -0.94
N PHE A 173 -6.54 -5.33 -2.15
CA PHE A 173 -7.73 -6.12 -2.42
C PHE A 173 -7.81 -6.62 -3.87
N LYS A 174 -8.73 -7.54 -4.13
CA LYS A 174 -9.12 -8.03 -5.46
C LYS A 174 -10.62 -7.82 -5.65
N SER A 175 -11.02 -7.59 -6.90
CA SER A 175 -12.43 -7.65 -7.32
C SER A 175 -12.71 -8.99 -7.95
N THR A 176 -13.80 -9.63 -7.55
CA THR A 176 -14.30 -10.86 -8.18
C THR A 176 -15.29 -10.52 -9.30
N SER A 177 -15.72 -11.52 -10.08
CA SER A 177 -16.80 -11.37 -11.06
C SER A 177 -18.15 -11.00 -10.44
N GLU A 178 -18.31 -11.17 -9.13
CA GLU A 178 -19.53 -10.85 -8.38
C GLU A 178 -19.47 -9.45 -7.75
N THR A 179 -18.43 -8.66 -8.06
CA THR A 179 -18.29 -7.31 -7.52
C THR A 179 -19.44 -6.42 -7.97
N HIS A 180 -20.10 -5.77 -7.01
CA HIS A 180 -21.21 -4.86 -7.28
C HIS A 180 -21.36 -3.84 -6.15
N GLY A 181 -22.05 -2.74 -6.44
CA GLY A 181 -22.48 -1.75 -5.43
C GLY A 181 -21.46 -0.66 -5.13
N PHE A 182 -20.25 -0.75 -5.70
CA PHE A 182 -19.18 0.23 -5.57
C PHE A 182 -19.09 1.22 -6.76
N GLU A 183 -19.96 1.08 -7.77
CA GLU A 183 -19.80 1.80 -9.06
C GLU A 183 -20.12 3.31 -8.98
N TYR A 184 -20.88 3.75 -7.97
CA TYR A 184 -21.48 5.10 -7.94
C TYR A 184 -21.22 5.89 -6.65
N GLN A 185 -20.80 5.22 -5.58
CA GLN A 185 -20.61 5.83 -4.26
C GLN A 185 -19.12 5.81 -3.92
N PRO A 186 -18.50 6.96 -3.64
CA PRO A 186 -17.13 6.97 -3.17
C PRO A 186 -17.07 6.36 -1.77
N ALA A 187 -16.01 5.60 -1.51
CA ALA A 187 -15.62 5.24 -0.16
C ALA A 187 -14.89 6.41 0.51
N GLU A 188 -15.13 6.61 1.79
CA GLU A 188 -14.39 7.53 2.63
C GLU A 188 -13.24 6.77 3.29
N VAL A 189 -12.02 7.24 3.07
CA VAL A 189 -10.81 6.68 3.66
C VAL A 189 -10.20 7.68 4.62
N SER A 190 -9.54 7.18 5.66
CA SER A 190 -8.88 8.04 6.63
C SER A 190 -7.59 7.44 7.19
N ILE A 191 -6.74 8.33 7.69
CA ILE A 191 -5.53 7.99 8.43
C ILE A 191 -5.29 9.03 9.54
N GLY A 192 -4.84 8.59 10.71
CA GLY A 192 -4.47 9.48 11.79
C GLY A 192 -4.09 8.73 13.07
N ILE A 193 -3.71 9.45 14.11
CA ILE A 193 -3.46 8.85 15.42
C ILE A 193 -4.81 8.66 16.13
N SER A 194 -5.02 7.48 16.71
CA SER A 194 -6.25 7.16 17.41
C SER A 194 -6.49 8.16 18.56
N GLY A 195 -7.70 8.73 18.61
CA GLY A 195 -8.08 9.76 19.57
C GLY A 195 -7.74 11.21 19.17
N LEU A 196 -7.09 11.44 18.03
CA LEU A 196 -6.85 12.77 17.44
C LEU A 196 -7.66 12.96 16.15
N GLU A 197 -7.61 14.16 15.57
CA GLU A 197 -8.22 14.42 14.27
C GLU A 197 -7.53 13.59 13.16
N THR A 198 -8.34 12.83 12.42
CA THR A 198 -7.92 12.02 11.29
C THR A 198 -8.04 12.80 9.98
N GLN A 199 -7.09 12.62 9.07
CA GLN A 199 -7.23 13.10 7.70
C GLN A 199 -8.21 12.20 6.95
N THR A 200 -9.26 12.77 6.36
CA THR A 200 -10.26 12.04 5.57
C THR A 200 -10.23 12.46 4.11
N GLN A 201 -10.41 11.51 3.19
CA GLN A 201 -10.58 11.76 1.76
C GLN A 201 -11.55 10.75 1.14
N THR A 202 -11.99 11.01 -0.09
CA THR A 202 -12.91 10.12 -0.81
C THR A 202 -12.22 9.47 -2.01
N VAL A 203 -12.40 8.16 -2.18
CA VAL A 203 -11.80 7.34 -3.24
C VAL A 203 -12.86 6.51 -3.94
N PHE A 204 -12.60 6.11 -5.18
CA PHE A 204 -13.48 5.21 -5.94
C PHE A 204 -12.83 3.84 -6.08
N LEU A 205 -13.58 2.76 -5.84
CA LEU A 205 -13.07 1.40 -6.07
C LEU A 205 -13.11 0.98 -7.53
N GLU A 206 -13.88 1.67 -8.38
CA GLU A 206 -13.88 1.46 -9.82
C GLU A 206 -13.48 2.74 -10.57
N PRO A 207 -12.47 2.68 -11.47
CA PRO A 207 -11.99 3.85 -12.19
C PRO A 207 -13.04 4.43 -13.17
N GLU A 208 -14.03 3.66 -13.61
CA GLU A 208 -15.10 4.14 -14.50
C GLU A 208 -16.16 5.03 -13.81
N GLY A 209 -16.18 5.07 -12.47
CA GLY A 209 -17.15 5.87 -11.70
C GLY A 209 -17.04 7.39 -11.95
N GLU A 210 -15.83 7.88 -12.25
CA GLU A 210 -15.60 9.31 -12.51
C GLU A 210 -16.19 9.78 -13.86
N GLN A 211 -16.13 8.94 -14.90
CA GLN A 211 -16.58 9.30 -16.25
C GLN A 211 -18.11 9.27 -16.43
N ARG A 212 -18.84 8.50 -15.61
CA ARG A 212 -20.30 8.36 -15.74
C ARG A 212 -21.11 9.52 -15.12
N ARG A 213 -20.46 10.50 -14.47
CA ARG A 213 -21.11 11.73 -13.99
C ARG A 213 -21.62 12.67 -15.09
N ARG A 214 -21.38 12.37 -16.38
CA ARG A 214 -21.94 13.17 -17.49
C ARG A 214 -23.44 12.99 -17.73
N TYR A 215 -24.12 12.08 -17.03
CA TYR A 215 -25.57 11.99 -17.07
C TYR A 215 -26.13 11.80 -15.66
N PRO A 216 -26.95 12.72 -15.13
CA PRO A 216 -27.71 12.44 -13.93
C PRO A 216 -28.70 11.31 -14.23
N VAL A 217 -28.39 10.09 -13.78
CA VAL A 217 -29.40 9.03 -13.70
C VAL A 217 -30.35 9.43 -12.59
N VAL A 218 -31.51 9.96 -12.98
CA VAL A 218 -32.62 10.23 -12.06
C VAL A 218 -32.97 8.89 -11.38
N PRO A 219 -32.98 8.79 -10.04
CA PRO A 219 -33.37 7.55 -9.38
C PRO A 219 -34.80 7.22 -9.81
N ARG A 220 -34.98 6.10 -10.55
CA ARG A 220 -36.31 5.55 -10.74
C ARG A 220 -36.79 5.06 -9.38
N ARG A 221 -37.53 5.92 -8.68
CA ARG A 221 -38.35 5.52 -7.54
C ARG A 221 -39.15 4.29 -7.97
N ARG A 222 -38.86 3.14 -7.35
CA ARG A 222 -39.69 1.94 -7.45
C ARG A 222 -41.00 2.23 -6.73
N MET A 223 -41.91 2.92 -7.42
CA MET A 223 -43.28 3.13 -6.95
C MET A 223 -44.11 1.92 -7.40
N GLY A 224 -44.78 1.28 -6.44
CA GLY A 224 -45.60 0.09 -6.65
C GLY A 224 -46.67 0.28 -7.72
N MET A 225 -47.00 -0.82 -8.39
CA MET A 225 -48.06 -0.95 -9.40
C MET A 225 -49.41 -0.42 -8.88
N TYR A 226 -50.22 0.23 -9.74
CA TYR A 226 -51.60 -0.17 -10.06
C TYR A 226 -52.14 0.55 -11.34
N HIS A 227 -52.62 -0.27 -12.29
CA HIS A 227 -53.69 -0.07 -13.28
C HIS A 227 -53.55 0.76 -14.59
N ARG A 228 -53.67 0.00 -15.70
CA ARG A 228 -54.69 0.06 -16.78
C ARG A 228 -54.61 1.18 -17.85
N GLY A 229 -54.45 0.76 -19.11
CA GLY A 229 -54.86 1.52 -20.31
C GLY A 229 -53.73 1.72 -21.31
N GLY A 230 -53.81 1.08 -22.48
CA GLY A 230 -52.80 1.17 -23.53
C GLY A 230 -52.93 2.43 -24.39
N VAL A 231 -51.82 2.87 -24.98
CA VAL A 231 -51.76 3.61 -26.26
C VAL A 231 -50.42 3.27 -26.93
N ALA A 232 -50.44 3.11 -28.24
CA ALA A 232 -49.32 2.71 -29.07
C ALA A 232 -48.67 3.90 -29.82
N TYR A 233 -47.36 3.73 -30.10
CA TYR A 233 -46.49 4.36 -31.12
C TYR A 233 -46.01 5.82 -30.91
N PRO A 234 -44.90 6.30 -31.56
CA PRO A 234 -43.99 5.62 -32.49
C PRO A 234 -42.46 5.77 -32.17
N ASN A 235 -41.66 5.01 -32.93
CA ASN A 235 -40.23 5.22 -33.15
C ASN A 235 -39.93 6.66 -33.62
N LEU A 236 -38.91 7.29 -33.03
CA LEU A 236 -38.25 8.46 -33.59
C LEU A 236 -36.75 8.19 -33.76
N ASN A 237 -36.33 8.47 -34.99
CA ASN A 237 -35.09 8.14 -35.65
C ASN A 237 -33.80 8.61 -34.97
N GLN A 238 -32.78 7.81 -35.26
CA GLN A 238 -31.37 8.17 -35.38
C GLN A 238 -31.14 9.47 -36.18
N ASN A 239 -30.06 10.18 -35.80
CA ASN A 239 -29.25 11.18 -36.53
C ASN A 239 -29.10 12.45 -35.66
N GLN A 240 -27.93 13.06 -35.46
CA GLN A 240 -26.61 12.94 -36.07
C GLN A 240 -25.62 13.67 -35.16
N ASN A 241 -24.40 13.14 -35.09
CA ASN A 241 -23.12 13.81 -34.89
C ASN A 241 -23.10 15.29 -34.47
N GLN A 242 -22.51 15.55 -33.29
CA GLN A 242 -21.53 16.62 -33.18
C GLN A 242 -20.26 16.09 -32.52
N ASN A 243 -19.27 15.83 -33.37
CA ASN A 243 -17.87 15.78 -32.99
C ASN A 243 -17.49 17.15 -32.43
N VAL A 244 -17.40 17.26 -31.11
CA VAL A 244 -16.61 18.31 -30.48
C VAL A 244 -15.49 17.60 -29.75
N THR A 245 -14.34 17.56 -30.41
CA THR A 245 -13.04 17.25 -29.83
C THR A 245 -12.74 18.27 -28.74
N ALA A 246 -13.29 18.06 -27.55
CA ALA A 246 -12.78 18.67 -26.35
C ALA A 246 -11.60 17.81 -25.88
N GLN A 247 -10.40 18.14 -26.36
CA GLN A 247 -9.18 17.76 -25.68
C GLN A 247 -9.25 18.31 -24.27
N VAL A 248 -9.53 17.44 -23.31
CA VAL A 248 -9.45 17.76 -21.88
C VAL A 248 -8.24 17.02 -21.36
N ASN A 249 -7.23 17.80 -20.99
CA ASN A 249 -6.01 17.34 -20.34
C ASN A 249 -6.37 16.40 -19.17
N PRO A 250 -5.81 15.18 -19.09
CA PRO A 250 -6.00 14.33 -17.93
C PRO A 250 -5.34 15.02 -16.73
N SER A 251 -6.16 15.43 -15.76
CA SER A 251 -5.66 15.83 -14.47
C SER A 251 -5.05 14.59 -13.83
N VAL A 252 -3.73 14.60 -13.72
CA VAL A 252 -2.93 13.62 -12.99
C VAL A 252 -3.24 13.78 -11.51
N ASN A 253 -4.24 13.07 -10.99
CA ASN A 253 -4.41 12.74 -9.58
C ASN A 253 -5.34 11.52 -9.49
N GLY A 254 -4.73 10.32 -9.41
CA GLY A 254 -5.41 9.04 -9.49
C GLY A 254 -6.10 8.64 -8.18
N ASN A 255 -7.40 8.95 -8.05
CA ASN A 255 -8.24 8.58 -6.91
C ASN A 255 -8.93 7.20 -7.07
N GLY A 256 -8.30 6.29 -7.82
CA GLY A 256 -8.84 4.97 -8.15
C GLY A 256 -7.87 3.84 -7.83
N PRO A 257 -8.30 2.57 -7.94
CA PRO A 257 -7.44 1.43 -7.69
C PRO A 257 -6.26 1.38 -8.66
N ARG A 258 -5.09 1.03 -8.14
CA ARG A 258 -3.90 0.75 -8.92
C ARG A 258 -3.60 -0.74 -8.90
N GLN A 259 -3.38 -1.34 -10.07
CA GLN A 259 -2.95 -2.73 -10.17
C GLN A 259 -1.47 -2.87 -9.77
N ARG A 260 -1.18 -3.89 -8.96
CA ARG A 260 0.16 -4.27 -8.49
C ARG A 260 0.72 -5.40 -9.35
N GLU A 261 2.03 -5.62 -9.28
CA GLU A 261 2.71 -6.69 -10.04
C GLU A 261 2.28 -8.10 -9.61
N ASP A 262 1.84 -8.26 -8.36
CA ASP A 262 1.33 -9.51 -7.80
C ASP A 262 -0.15 -9.79 -8.13
N GLY A 263 -0.76 -8.96 -8.98
CA GLY A 263 -2.15 -9.11 -9.43
C GLY A 263 -3.19 -8.64 -8.41
N TRP A 264 -2.79 -8.10 -7.26
CA TRP A 264 -3.69 -7.39 -6.37
C TRP A 264 -3.88 -5.94 -6.82
N MET A 265 -4.93 -5.30 -6.33
CA MET A 265 -5.14 -3.85 -6.46
C MET A 265 -4.85 -3.18 -5.13
N GLU A 266 -4.46 -1.91 -5.18
CA GLU A 266 -4.31 -1.07 -4.01
C GLU A 266 -4.96 0.30 -4.18
N ILE A 267 -5.50 0.83 -3.08
CA ILE A 267 -6.00 2.20 -2.98
C ILE A 267 -5.32 2.87 -1.79
N GLU A 268 -4.85 4.10 -1.98
CA GLU A 268 -4.27 4.92 -0.93
C GLU A 268 -5.34 5.35 0.09
N LEU A 269 -5.09 5.06 1.37
CA LEU A 269 -5.94 5.51 2.48
C LEU A 269 -5.53 6.90 2.96
N GLY A 270 -4.26 7.25 2.80
CA GLY A 270 -3.69 8.56 3.09
C GLY A 270 -2.25 8.44 3.58
N GLU A 271 -1.69 9.57 4.02
CA GLU A 271 -0.35 9.65 4.56
C GLU A 271 -0.28 10.30 5.94
N TYR A 272 0.69 9.86 6.75
CA TYR A 272 0.89 10.39 8.09
C TYR A 272 2.37 10.44 8.46
N LEU A 273 2.79 11.52 9.13
CA LEU A 273 4.16 11.69 9.62
C LEU A 273 4.31 11.08 11.00
N ILE A 274 5.11 10.02 11.11
CA ILE A 274 5.51 9.45 12.40
C ILE A 274 6.63 10.32 12.96
N LYS A 275 6.37 11.02 14.07
CA LYS A 275 7.39 11.82 14.79
C LYS A 275 8.09 10.95 15.83
N GLY A 276 9.39 11.22 16.05
CA GLY A 276 10.15 10.52 17.10
C GLY A 276 9.60 10.81 18.50
N GLY A 277 9.34 9.76 19.28
CA GLY A 277 8.92 9.86 20.69
C GLY A 277 7.42 9.95 20.93
N GLU A 278 6.58 9.91 19.90
CA GLU A 278 5.12 9.82 20.05
C GLU A 278 4.70 8.35 20.19
N GLU A 279 4.31 7.94 21.40
CA GLU A 279 3.62 6.66 21.63
C GLU A 279 2.14 6.83 21.30
N GLY A 280 1.62 5.98 20.41
CA GLY A 280 0.22 5.97 20.02
C GLY A 280 -0.07 4.86 19.02
N GLU A 281 -1.32 4.78 18.59
CA GLU A 281 -1.75 3.88 17.53
C GLU A 281 -2.10 4.69 16.29
N LEU A 282 -1.45 4.35 15.16
CA LEU A 282 -1.85 4.83 13.85
C LEU A 282 -3.07 4.03 13.40
N GLU A 283 -4.18 4.72 13.19
CA GLU A 283 -5.46 4.19 12.74
C GLU A 283 -5.69 4.56 11.28
N MET A 284 -6.14 3.57 10.50
CA MET A 284 -6.44 3.70 9.07
C MET A 284 -7.78 3.07 8.81
N SER A 285 -8.61 3.67 7.96
CA SER A 285 -9.93 3.12 7.67
C SER A 285 -10.38 3.34 6.25
N MET A 286 -11.30 2.48 5.82
CA MET A 286 -12.09 2.62 4.60
C MET A 286 -13.55 2.31 4.92
N THR A 287 -14.43 3.25 4.60
CA THR A 287 -15.84 3.16 4.94
C THR A 287 -16.71 3.54 3.74
N GLU A 288 -17.83 2.85 3.59
CA GLU A 288 -18.87 3.22 2.64
C GLU A 288 -20.23 2.93 3.26
N VAL A 289 -20.68 3.84 4.13
CA VAL A 289 -21.91 3.71 4.92
C VAL A 289 -23.04 4.61 4.43
N LYS A 290 -22.71 5.65 3.65
CA LYS A 290 -23.65 6.71 3.22
C LYS A 290 -24.55 6.29 2.05
N GLY A 291 -24.10 5.36 1.22
CA GLY A 291 -24.81 4.96 0.00
C GLY A 291 -26.06 4.10 0.25
N GLY A 292 -26.09 3.32 1.34
CA GLY A 292 -27.19 2.40 1.68
C GLY A 292 -27.39 1.22 0.71
N ASN A 293 -26.69 1.19 -0.42
CA ASN A 293 -26.73 0.12 -1.41
C ASN A 293 -26.00 -1.12 -0.91
N TRP A 294 -26.55 -2.28 -1.24
CA TRP A 294 -25.86 -3.55 -1.05
C TRP A 294 -24.65 -3.64 -1.98
N LYS A 295 -23.53 -4.07 -1.42
CA LYS A 295 -22.26 -4.23 -2.12
C LYS A 295 -21.55 -5.50 -1.70
N GLY A 296 -20.85 -6.12 -2.64
CA GLY A 296 -20.26 -7.44 -2.47
C GLY A 296 -19.14 -7.71 -3.47
N GLY A 297 -18.51 -8.87 -3.35
CA GLY A 297 -17.53 -9.40 -4.30
C GLY A 297 -16.09 -8.88 -4.15
N LEU A 298 -15.78 -8.10 -3.12
CA LEU A 298 -14.40 -7.69 -2.82
C LEU A 298 -13.68 -8.75 -1.98
N VAL A 299 -12.41 -8.99 -2.27
CA VAL A 299 -11.53 -9.82 -1.45
C VAL A 299 -10.42 -8.95 -0.89
N ILE A 300 -10.37 -8.77 0.43
CA ILE A 300 -9.40 -7.93 1.12
C ILE A 300 -8.26 -8.80 1.63
N GLN A 301 -7.04 -8.48 1.20
CA GLN A 301 -5.82 -9.10 1.73
C GLN A 301 -5.40 -8.45 3.04
N GLY A 302 -5.48 -7.12 3.12
CA GLY A 302 -4.97 -6.37 4.25
C GLY A 302 -4.74 -4.88 3.98
N ILE A 303 -4.07 -4.22 4.92
CA ILE A 303 -3.61 -2.84 4.79
C ILE A 303 -2.08 -2.81 4.83
N GLU A 304 -1.45 -2.28 3.78
CA GLU A 304 0.00 -2.13 3.65
C GLU A 304 0.43 -0.71 4.00
N ILE A 305 1.41 -0.59 4.89
CA ILE A 305 1.97 0.66 5.41
C ILE A 305 3.44 0.73 4.98
N ARG A 306 3.76 1.67 4.08
CA ARG A 306 5.13 1.84 3.56
C ARG A 306 5.59 3.30 3.60
N PRO A 307 6.91 3.55 3.75
CA PRO A 307 7.46 4.89 3.69
C PRO A 307 7.12 5.58 2.36
N LYS A 308 6.74 6.85 2.41
CA LYS A 308 6.58 7.67 1.23
C LYS A 308 7.94 7.87 0.58
N PRO A 309 8.12 7.60 -0.72
CA PRO A 309 9.37 7.91 -1.39
C PRO A 309 9.61 9.42 -1.33
N CYS A 310 10.79 9.84 -0.86
CA CYS A 310 11.22 11.23 -1.00
C CYS A 310 11.15 11.62 -2.48
N LYS A 311 10.46 12.72 -2.78
CA LYS A 311 10.51 13.37 -4.09
C LYS A 311 11.94 13.86 -4.29
N THR A 312 12.71 13.11 -5.06
CA THR A 312 14.04 13.54 -5.56
C THR A 312 13.87 14.51 -6.70
#